data_AF-A0A5E4D464-F1
#
_entry.id   AF-A0A5E4D464-F1
#
_cell.length_a   1.000
_cell.length_b   1.000
_cell.length_c   1.000
_cell.angle_alpha   90.00
_cell.angle_beta   90.00
_cell.angle_gamma   90.00
#
_symmetry.space_group_name_H-M   'P 1'
#
loop_
_entity.id
_entity.type
_entity.pdbx_description
1 polymer ?
#
loop_
_entity_poly.entity_id
_entity_poly.type
_entity_poly.pdbx_seq_one_letter_code
_entity_poly.pdbx_strand_id
1 'polypeptide(L)'
;MVEQVIYTMRNPKDVLVSGYYHWTMTKQCKKPESLEQYFQWFIQGNVPYGSWFEHIRGWMSMRDRENVLLLSYEELQKDPRSTIERICQFLGKKLSPEELDSVLKNSSFQVMKQNKMSNFEMLPEALFTKPFLITRK
;
A
#
# COMPACT_ATOMS: atom_id res chain seq x y z
N MET A 1 10.14 18.64 16.94
CA MET A 1 10.54 17.35 16.34
C MET A 1 10.29 17.46 14.84
N VAL A 2 11.25 17.11 13.99
CA VAL A 2 11.00 17.05 12.54
C VAL A 2 10.37 15.69 12.27
N GLU A 3 9.13 15.67 11.82
CA GLU A 3 8.42 14.44 11.50
C GLU A 3 8.94 13.88 10.17
N GLN A 4 9.26 12.59 10.14
CA GLN A 4 9.70 11.89 8.93
C GLN A 4 8.50 11.22 8.26
N VAL A 5 8.40 11.34 6.94
CA VAL A 5 7.31 10.73 6.17
C VAL A 5 7.86 9.79 5.11
N ILE A 6 7.34 8.56 5.07
CA ILE A 6 7.57 7.62 3.99
C ILE A 6 6.29 7.54 3.17
N TYR A 7 6.37 7.90 1.90
CA TYR A 7 5.25 7.87 0.98
C TYR A 7 5.44 6.79 -0.08
N THR A 8 4.49 5.87 -0.16
CA THR A 8 4.50 4.79 -1.16
C THR A 8 3.55 5.11 -2.31
N MET A 9 4.09 5.12 -3.52
CA MET A 9 3.35 5.20 -4.78
C MET A 9 3.27 3.83 -5.46
N ARG A 10 2.33 3.67 -6.40
CA ARG A 10 2.15 2.43 -7.16
C ARG A 10 1.55 2.76 -8.51
N ASN A 11 1.81 1.93 -9.52
CA ASN A 11 1.20 2.07 -10.83
C ASN A 11 -0.34 2.24 -10.72
N PRO A 12 -0.91 3.29 -11.33
CA PRO A 12 -2.34 3.58 -11.18
C PRO A 12 -3.24 2.45 -11.70
N LYS A 13 -2.79 1.68 -12.70
CA LYS A 13 -3.55 0.54 -13.23
C LYS A 13 -3.71 -0.55 -12.17
N ASP A 14 -2.63 -0.83 -11.43
CA ASP A 14 -2.63 -1.83 -10.38
C ASP A 14 -3.38 -1.34 -9.13
N VAL A 15 -3.28 -0.03 -8.82
CA VAL A 15 -4.08 0.61 -7.77
C VAL A 15 -5.57 0.49 -8.08
N LEU A 16 -5.98 0.74 -9.33
CA LEU A 16 -7.36 0.64 -9.76
C LEU A 16 -7.91 -0.78 -9.58
N VAL A 17 -7.20 -1.79 -10.09
CA VAL A 17 -7.64 -3.19 -9.96
C VAL A 17 -7.69 -3.61 -8.49
N SER A 18 -6.66 -3.26 -7.70
CA SER A 18 -6.62 -3.54 -6.26
C SER A 18 -7.76 -2.84 -5.52
N GLY A 19 -8.02 -1.58 -5.84
CA GLY A 19 -9.08 -0.77 -5.26
C GLY A 19 -10.47 -1.33 -5.55
N TYR A 20 -10.73 -1.77 -6.79
CA TYR A 20 -11.98 -2.44 -7.15
C TYR A 20 -12.26 -3.68 -6.29
N TYR A 21 -11.27 -4.58 -6.15
CA TYR A 21 -11.45 -5.78 -5.33
C TYR A 21 -11.58 -5.45 -3.84
N HIS A 22 -10.80 -4.49 -3.32
CA HIS A 22 -10.95 -4.04 -1.95
C HIS A 22 -12.35 -3.46 -1.69
N TRP A 23 -12.86 -2.65 -2.62
CA TRP A 23 -14.15 -2.00 -2.47
C TRP A 23 -15.32 -2.98 -2.51
N THR A 24 -15.25 -3.99 -3.37
CA THR A 24 -16.29 -5.03 -3.43
C THR A 24 -16.35 -5.87 -2.14
N MET A 25 -15.28 -5.87 -1.34
CA MET A 25 -15.19 -6.57 -0.06
C MET A 25 -15.64 -5.74 1.14
N THR A 26 -15.50 -4.41 1.13
CA THR A 26 -15.99 -3.55 2.22
C THR A 26 -17.52 -3.44 2.21
N LYS A 27 -18.11 -3.32 3.41
CA LYS A 27 -19.54 -3.05 3.64
C LYS A 27 -19.83 -1.58 3.91
N GLN A 28 -18.81 -0.72 3.91
CA GLN A 28 -18.91 0.68 4.32
C GLN A 28 -19.31 1.63 3.18
N CYS A 29 -19.31 1.16 1.93
CA CYS A 29 -19.55 2.00 0.76
C CYS A 29 -20.47 1.30 -0.24
N LYS A 30 -21.18 2.08 -1.07
CA LYS A 30 -21.89 1.56 -2.24
C LYS A 30 -20.88 0.85 -3.16
N LYS A 31 -21.19 -0.38 -3.57
CA LYS A 31 -20.30 -1.17 -4.45
C LYS A 31 -20.50 -0.74 -5.90
N PRO A 32 -19.42 -0.68 -6.70
CA PRO A 32 -19.56 -0.55 -8.14
C PRO A 32 -20.23 -1.81 -8.71
N GLU A 33 -21.05 -1.64 -9.74
CA GLU A 33 -21.74 -2.71 -10.47
C GLU A 33 -20.77 -3.45 -11.40
N SER A 34 -19.70 -2.79 -11.84
CA SER A 34 -18.69 -3.35 -12.73
C SER A 34 -17.33 -2.68 -12.54
N LEU A 35 -16.27 -3.31 -13.06
CA LEU A 35 -14.93 -2.71 -13.10
C LEU A 35 -14.92 -1.42 -13.95
N GLU A 36 -15.72 -1.36 -15.02
CA GLU A 36 -15.84 -0.18 -15.87
C GLU A 36 -16.45 1.00 -15.09
N GLN A 37 -17.52 0.76 -14.33
CA GLN A 37 -18.10 1.82 -13.49
C GLN A 37 -17.09 2.31 -12.45
N TYR A 38 -16.35 1.40 -11.83
CA TYR A 38 -15.28 1.75 -10.90
C TYR A 38 -14.15 2.54 -11.56
N PHE A 39 -13.76 2.16 -12.79
CA PHE A 39 -12.75 2.88 -13.57
C PHE A 39 -13.16 4.34 -13.80
N GLN A 40 -14.42 4.58 -14.19
CA GLN A 40 -14.93 5.94 -14.37
C GLN A 40 -14.87 6.74 -13.07
N TRP A 41 -15.27 6.15 -11.94
CA TRP A 41 -15.15 6.80 -10.63
C TRP A 41 -13.69 7.10 -10.27
N PHE A 42 -12.78 6.16 -10.50
CA PHE A 42 -11.35 6.32 -10.19
C PHE A 42 -10.73 7.48 -10.98
N ILE A 43 -10.98 7.55 -12.30
CA ILE A 43 -10.45 8.63 -13.16
C ILE A 43 -11.03 10.00 -12.79
N GLN A 44 -12.30 10.04 -12.39
CA GLN A 44 -12.96 11.27 -11.92
C GLN A 44 -12.56 11.67 -10.50
N GLY A 45 -11.85 10.80 -9.76
CA GLY A 45 -11.54 11.00 -8.35
C GLY A 45 -12.74 10.81 -7.41
N ASN A 46 -13.82 10.18 -7.88
CA ASN A 46 -15.02 9.84 -7.10
C ASN A 46 -14.82 8.56 -6.29
N VAL A 47 -13.69 8.47 -5.58
CA VAL A 47 -13.27 7.35 -4.74
C VAL A 47 -12.76 7.87 -3.40
N PRO A 48 -12.68 7.05 -2.31
CA PRO A 48 -12.04 7.45 -1.07
C PRO A 48 -10.68 8.06 -1.34
N TYR A 49 -10.39 9.15 -0.64
CA TYR A 49 -9.17 9.95 -0.76
C TYR A 49 -9.02 10.73 -2.09
N GLY A 50 -10.01 10.67 -2.99
CA GLY A 50 -10.08 11.53 -4.16
C GLY A 50 -9.23 11.06 -5.35
N SER A 51 -8.78 12.03 -6.16
CA SER A 51 -8.00 11.77 -7.37
C SER A 51 -6.61 11.23 -7.05
N TRP A 52 -6.30 10.02 -7.56
CA TRP A 52 -4.95 9.45 -7.50
C TRP A 52 -3.90 10.38 -8.13
N PHE A 53 -4.25 11.05 -9.24
CA PHE A 53 -3.32 11.93 -9.96
C PHE A 53 -2.96 13.17 -9.14
N GLU A 54 -3.94 13.81 -8.50
CA GLU A 54 -3.70 14.95 -7.62
C GLU A 54 -2.88 14.53 -6.40
N HIS A 55 -3.22 13.38 -5.81
CA HIS A 55 -2.53 12.84 -4.64
C HIS A 55 -1.05 12.57 -4.94
N ILE A 56 -0.74 11.87 -6.04
CA ILE A 56 0.65 11.61 -6.46
C ILE A 56 1.38 12.90 -6.80
N ARG A 57 0.75 13.84 -7.51
CA ARG A 57 1.37 15.13 -7.85
C ARG A 57 1.76 15.92 -6.60
N GLY A 58 0.87 15.99 -5.61
CA GLY A 58 1.12 16.67 -4.34
C GLY A 58 2.28 16.05 -3.56
N TRP A 59 2.36 14.72 -3.48
CA TRP A 59 3.49 14.07 -2.81
C TRP A 59 4.80 14.16 -3.61
N MET A 60 4.72 14.11 -4.94
CA MET A 60 5.90 14.28 -5.80
C MET A 60 6.50 15.69 -5.75
N SER A 61 5.73 16.72 -5.39
CA SER A 61 6.29 18.05 -5.15
C SER A 61 7.10 18.14 -3.86
N MET A 62 7.06 17.11 -3.01
CA MET A 62 7.77 17.03 -1.74
C MET A 62 9.08 16.24 -1.82
N ARG A 63 9.41 15.69 -3.01
CA ARG A 63 10.52 14.73 -3.21
C ARG A 63 11.90 15.25 -2.80
N ASP A 64 12.10 16.57 -2.82
CA ASP A 64 13.38 17.21 -2.51
C ASP A 64 13.50 17.57 -1.01
N ARG A 65 12.48 17.26 -0.19
CA ARG A 65 12.53 17.48 1.26
C ARG A 65 13.27 16.35 1.95
N GLU A 66 14.23 16.69 2.78
CA GLU A 66 15.07 15.73 3.52
C GLU A 66 14.28 14.81 4.47
N ASN A 67 13.13 15.27 4.96
CA ASN A 67 12.25 14.51 5.85
C ASN A 67 11.15 13.72 5.12
N VAL A 68 11.24 13.59 3.78
CA VAL A 68 10.28 12.83 2.97
C VAL A 68 11.01 11.79 2.12
N LEU A 69 10.65 10.52 2.29
CA LEU A 69 11.12 9.42 1.46
C LEU A 69 10.00 8.96 0.53
N LEU A 70 10.17 9.14 -0.78
CA LEU A 70 9.27 8.59 -1.80
C LEU A 70 9.77 7.23 -2.26
N LEU A 71 8.89 6.23 -2.25
CA LEU A 71 9.14 4.86 -2.72
C LEU A 71 8.01 4.41 -3.63
N SER A 72 8.32 3.56 -4.59
CA SER A 72 7.32 2.82 -5.35
C SER A 72 7.10 1.42 -4.77
N TYR A 73 5.87 0.93 -4.90
CA TYR A 73 5.53 -0.45 -4.58
C TYR A 73 6.33 -1.42 -5.45
N GLU A 74 6.62 -1.03 -6.69
CA GLU A 74 7.41 -1.80 -7.64
C GLU A 74 8.88 -1.95 -7.20
N GLU A 75 9.49 -0.90 -6.60
CA GLU A 75 10.82 -1.01 -5.94
C GLU A 75 10.78 -2.02 -4.79
N LEU A 76 9.76 -1.92 -3.92
CA LEU A 76 9.55 -2.87 -2.81
C LEU A 76 9.37 -4.31 -3.27
N GLN A 77 8.88 -4.54 -4.50
CA GLN A 77 8.79 -5.88 -5.08
C GLN A 77 10.10 -6.36 -5.71
N LYS A 78 10.75 -5.47 -6.48
CA LYS A 78 11.89 -5.82 -7.33
C LYS A 78 13.15 -6.09 -6.52
N ASP A 79 13.42 -5.23 -5.54
CA ASP A 79 14.55 -5.38 -4.62
C ASP A 79 14.14 -4.95 -3.20
N PRO A 80 13.47 -5.87 -2.47
CA PRO A 80 13.00 -5.59 -1.11
C PRO A 80 14.15 -5.25 -0.16
N ARG A 81 15.33 -5.87 -0.33
CA ARG A 81 16.49 -5.68 0.56
C ARG A 81 17.00 -4.25 0.45
N SER A 82 17.35 -3.82 -0.75
CA SER A 82 17.86 -2.46 -0.98
C SER A 82 16.83 -1.40 -0.54
N THR A 83 15.54 -1.66 -0.79
CA THR A 83 14.48 -0.74 -0.37
C THR A 83 14.35 -0.65 1.16
N ILE A 84 14.45 -1.77 1.88
CA ILE A 84 14.44 -1.78 3.35
C ILE A 84 15.69 -1.07 3.91
N GLU A 85 16.86 -1.32 3.35
CA GLU A 85 18.10 -0.63 3.75
C GLU A 85 17.98 0.89 3.57
N ARG A 86 17.38 1.36 2.46
CA ARG A 86 17.09 2.77 2.23
C ARG A 86 16.08 3.35 3.23
N ILE A 87 15.06 2.58 3.63
CA ILE A 87 14.13 2.96 4.71
C ILE A 87 14.88 3.08 6.05
N CYS A 88 15.73 2.11 6.37
CA CYS A 88 16.53 2.13 7.60
C CYS A 88 17.45 3.35 7.64
N GLN A 89 18.15 3.65 6.55
CA GLN A 89 19.00 4.83 6.44
C GLN A 89 18.19 6.12 6.65
N PHE A 90 17.03 6.24 5.99
CA PHE A 90 16.14 7.39 6.16
C PHE A 90 15.70 7.56 7.63
N LEU A 91 15.33 6.47 8.31
CA LEU A 91 14.91 6.49 9.71
C LEU A 91 16.10 6.58 10.72
N GLY A 92 17.34 6.67 10.25
CA GLY A 92 18.54 6.67 11.10
C GLY A 92 18.71 5.37 11.89
N LYS A 93 18.25 4.23 11.35
CA LYS A 93 18.35 2.91 11.95
C LYS A 93 19.42 2.08 11.27
N LYS A 94 20.19 1.34 12.08
CA LYS A 94 21.13 0.33 11.61
C LYS A 94 20.65 -1.02 12.10
N LEU A 95 20.45 -1.94 11.16
CA LEU A 95 20.09 -3.32 11.46
C LEU A 95 21.31 -4.22 11.32
N SER A 96 21.39 -5.28 12.13
CA SER A 96 22.30 -6.40 11.87
C SER A 96 21.84 -7.19 10.64
N PRO A 97 22.71 -8.02 10.04
CA PRO A 97 22.31 -8.91 8.95
C PRO A 97 21.10 -9.80 9.31
N GLU A 98 21.07 -10.32 10.53
CA GLU A 98 20.01 -11.20 11.03
C GLU A 98 18.69 -10.44 11.23
N GLU A 99 18.76 -9.20 11.73
CA GLU A 99 17.58 -8.33 11.86
C GLU A 99 17.02 -7.97 10.48
N LEU A 100 17.86 -7.65 9.51
CA LEU A 100 17.47 -7.36 8.14
C LEU A 100 16.82 -8.58 7.46
N ASP A 101 17.39 -9.76 7.63
CA ASP A 101 16.83 -11.03 7.13
C ASP A 101 15.47 -11.33 7.77
N SER A 102 15.34 -11.04 9.07
CA SER A 102 14.06 -11.16 9.78
C SER A 102 13.00 -10.21 9.22
N VAL A 103 13.35 -8.94 8.97
CA VAL A 103 12.43 -7.97 8.36
C VAL A 103 12.02 -8.46 6.97
N LEU A 104 12.97 -8.83 6.12
CA LEU A 104 12.72 -9.35 4.77
C LEU A 104 11.75 -10.53 4.74
N LYS A 105 11.97 -11.50 5.65
CA LYS A 105 11.09 -12.67 5.79
C LYS A 105 9.68 -12.25 6.21
N ASN A 106 9.57 -11.44 7.27
CA ASN A 106 8.29 -11.08 7.87
C ASN A 106 7.48 -10.08 7.03
N SER A 107 8.13 -9.27 6.20
CA SER A 107 7.48 -8.37 5.23
C SER A 107 7.18 -9.06 3.89
N SER A 108 7.54 -10.33 3.72
CA SER A 108 7.23 -11.07 2.50
C SER A 108 5.73 -11.31 2.36
N PHE A 109 5.25 -11.31 1.11
CA PHE A 109 3.83 -11.50 0.82
C PHE A 109 3.24 -12.78 1.44
N GLN A 110 3.98 -13.89 1.38
CA GLN A 110 3.50 -15.17 1.89
C GLN A 110 3.34 -15.15 3.42
N VAL A 111 4.35 -14.63 4.13
CA VAL A 111 4.30 -14.54 5.59
C VAL A 111 3.20 -13.57 6.04
N MET A 112 3.11 -12.39 5.43
CA MET A 112 2.06 -11.42 5.75
C MET A 112 0.66 -11.96 5.47
N LYS A 113 0.46 -12.68 4.35
CA LYS A 113 -0.83 -13.28 3.98
C LYS A 113 -1.29 -14.36 4.98
N GLN A 114 -0.38 -15.08 5.60
CA GLN A 114 -0.68 -16.11 6.60
C GLN A 114 -0.80 -15.55 8.02
N ASN A 115 -0.30 -14.33 8.26
CA ASN A 115 -0.35 -13.70 9.57
C ASN A 115 -1.71 -13.02 9.81
N LYS A 116 -2.51 -13.57 10.74
CA LYS A 116 -3.85 -13.06 11.10
C LYS A 116 -3.87 -11.58 11.54
N MET A 117 -2.77 -11.10 12.12
CA MET A 117 -2.63 -9.70 12.55
C MET A 117 -2.42 -8.74 11.37
N SER A 118 -2.00 -9.26 10.22
CA SER A 118 -1.64 -8.47 9.03
C SER A 118 -2.55 -8.74 7.83
N ASN A 119 -3.33 -9.82 7.86
CA ASN A 119 -4.10 -10.30 6.71
C ASN A 119 -5.59 -9.94 6.73
N PHE A 120 -6.02 -9.10 7.68
CA PHE A 120 -7.40 -8.64 7.87
C PHE A 120 -8.43 -9.70 8.31
N GLU A 121 -8.03 -10.96 8.58
CA GLU A 121 -8.96 -11.99 9.09
C GLU A 121 -9.60 -11.62 10.42
N MET A 122 -8.87 -10.86 11.25
CA MET A 122 -9.34 -10.42 12.57
C MET A 122 -10.31 -9.24 12.51
N LEU A 123 -10.58 -8.68 11.34
CA LEU A 123 -11.55 -7.59 11.22
C LEU A 123 -12.99 -8.09 11.43
N PRO A 124 -13.86 -7.27 12.06
CA PRO A 124 -15.27 -7.58 12.22
C PRO A 124 -15.99 -7.77 10.87
N GLU A 125 -16.89 -8.76 10.81
CA GLU A 125 -17.72 -9.03 9.64
C GLU A 125 -18.70 -7.89 9.31
N ALA A 126 -18.95 -6.99 10.27
CA ALA A 126 -19.71 -5.77 10.03
C ALA A 126 -19.00 -4.83 9.04
N LEU A 127 -17.67 -4.90 8.93
CA LEU A 127 -16.86 -4.00 8.10
C LEU A 127 -16.53 -4.62 6.74
N PHE A 128 -16.28 -5.94 6.68
CA PHE A 128 -15.84 -6.64 5.47
C PHE A 128 -16.55 -7.98 5.27
N THR A 129 -16.77 -8.35 4.02
CA THR A 129 -17.25 -9.69 3.63
C THR A 129 -16.12 -10.72 3.73
N LYS A 130 -16.39 -11.87 4.34
CA LYS A 130 -15.47 -13.02 4.43
C LYS A 130 -15.74 -14.05 3.33
N PRO A 131 -14.73 -14.85 2.90
CA PRO A 131 -13.33 -14.80 3.34
C PRO A 131 -12.56 -13.60 2.77
N PHE A 132 -11.67 -13.01 3.57
CA PHE A 132 -10.77 -11.97 3.09
C PHE A 132 -9.57 -12.62 2.38
N LEU A 133 -9.56 -12.56 1.06
CA LEU A 133 -8.46 -13.14 0.27
C LEU A 133 -7.48 -12.04 -0.14
N ILE A 134 -6.38 -11.91 0.60
CA ILE A 134 -5.21 -11.18 0.09
C ILE A 134 -4.71 -11.93 -1.15
N THR A 135 -4.83 -11.28 -2.29
CA THR A 135 -4.33 -11.80 -3.56
C THR A 135 -3.31 -10.81 -4.13
N ARG A 136 -2.25 -11.36 -4.70
CA ARG A 136 -1.36 -10.61 -5.59
C ARG A 136 -1.86 -10.96 -6.97
N LYS A 137 -2.57 -10.04 -7.60
CA LYS A 137 -3.01 -10.16 -8.99
C LYS A 137 -2.01 -9.43 -9.87
#